data_AF-A0AAV4Z0B8-F1
#
_entry.id   AF-A0AAV4Z0B8-F1
#
_cell.length_a   1.000
_cell.length_b   1.000
_cell.length_c   1.000
_cell.angle_alpha   90.00
_cell.angle_beta   90.00
_cell.angle_gamma   90.00
#
_symmetry.space_group_name_H-M   'P 1'
#
loop_
_entity.id
_entity.type
_entity.pdbx_description
1 polymer ?
#
loop_
_entity_poly.entity_id
_entity_poly.type
_entity_poly.pdbx_seq_one_letter_code
_entity_poly.pdbx_strand_id
1 'polypeptide(L)'
;MGQLGHEYCVHNGFNRSHAGKYVYSLATFISWILIYFLLKFLGGLSPYWNVIISSAITALLFLTFYFLFDKWIWKTGLFFKILKYPDISGEWSCKGISDYQEENSEMIKHNREWIGKVTILQSWDKVRIRLETEFSTSDSISAAIIYDEIEEYKVLYSYENKPKDLDHEELRIHRGFVELTLHKDNKSASAKYYNVTGRRTMGTMLWEKLDN
;
A
#
# COMPACT_ATOMS: atom_id res chain seq x y z
N MET A 1 -2.03 18.04 9.24
CA MET A 1 -1.06 17.07 8.69
C MET A 1 -1.80 15.76 8.47
N GLY A 2 -1.90 15.27 7.22
CA GLY A 2 -2.51 13.96 6.96
C GLY A 2 -1.66 12.83 7.55
N GLN A 3 -2.29 11.79 8.07
CA GLN A 3 -1.58 10.57 8.50
C GLN A 3 -0.76 9.99 7.34
N LEU A 4 0.53 9.72 7.60
CA LEU A 4 1.42 9.06 6.66
C LEU A 4 1.06 7.57 6.56
N GLY A 5 1.36 6.93 5.42
CA GLY A 5 1.24 5.49 5.29
C GLY A 5 2.22 4.75 6.21
N HIS A 6 1.84 3.54 6.60
CA HIS A 6 2.66 2.65 7.41
C HIS A 6 3.39 1.64 6.52
N GLU A 7 4.46 1.07 7.05
CA GLU A 7 5.15 -0.03 6.38
C GLU A 7 4.25 -1.26 6.27
N TYR A 8 4.47 -2.06 5.23
CA TYR A 8 3.75 -3.32 5.03
C TYR A 8 4.68 -4.40 4.53
N CYS A 9 4.37 -5.65 4.81
CA CYS A 9 5.19 -6.78 4.37
C CYS A 9 4.71 -7.32 3.03
N VAL A 10 5.62 -7.91 2.23
CA VAL A 10 5.23 -8.70 1.06
C VAL A 10 5.81 -10.10 1.14
N HIS A 11 4.92 -11.07 1.04
CA HIS A 11 5.25 -12.50 1.11
C HIS A 11 5.21 -13.10 -0.29
N ASN A 12 6.16 -14.00 -0.56
CA ASN A 12 6.31 -14.72 -1.84
C ASN A 12 6.51 -13.83 -3.08
N GLY A 13 6.70 -12.52 -2.88
CA GLY A 13 7.04 -11.56 -3.92
C GLY A 13 8.55 -11.35 -4.07
N PHE A 14 8.92 -10.42 -4.92
CA PHE A 14 10.32 -10.04 -5.12
C PHE A 14 10.93 -9.43 -3.86
N ASN A 15 12.16 -9.85 -3.51
CA ASN A 15 12.83 -9.37 -2.30
C ASN A 15 13.16 -7.87 -2.42
N ARG A 16 12.61 -7.06 -1.50
CA ARG A 16 12.79 -5.60 -1.52
C ARG A 16 14.24 -5.15 -1.38
N SER A 17 15.08 -5.93 -0.70
CA SER A 17 16.52 -5.62 -0.59
C SER A 17 17.22 -5.68 -1.96
N HIS A 18 16.69 -6.47 -2.91
CA HIS A 18 17.24 -6.54 -4.26
C HIS A 18 16.90 -5.31 -5.09
N ALA A 19 15.71 -4.71 -4.89
CA ALA A 19 15.33 -3.50 -5.62
C ALA A 19 16.34 -2.36 -5.36
N GLY A 20 16.72 -2.15 -4.09
CA GLY A 20 17.75 -1.16 -3.73
C GLY A 20 19.10 -1.45 -4.40
N LYS A 21 19.52 -2.72 -4.47
CA LYS A 21 20.76 -3.13 -5.16
C LYS A 21 20.73 -2.79 -6.64
N TYR A 22 19.63 -3.09 -7.34
CA TYR A 22 19.50 -2.79 -8.77
C TYR A 22 19.47 -1.29 -9.05
N VAL A 23 18.73 -0.52 -8.25
CA VAL A 23 18.70 0.95 -8.35
C VAL A 23 20.10 1.54 -8.12
N TYR A 24 20.83 1.05 -7.11
CA TYR A 24 22.19 1.49 -6.83
C TYR A 24 23.17 1.13 -7.95
N SER A 25 23.11 -0.09 -8.49
CA SER A 25 23.94 -0.51 -9.61
C SER A 25 23.70 0.36 -10.85
N LEU A 26 22.43 0.69 -11.14
CA LEU A 26 22.07 1.57 -12.24
C LEU A 26 22.58 3.01 -12.02
N ALA A 27 22.41 3.55 -10.81
CA ALA A 27 22.91 4.86 -10.44
C ALA A 27 24.43 4.95 -10.59
N THR A 28 25.16 3.92 -10.16
CA THR A 28 26.62 3.85 -10.25
C THR A 28 27.08 3.81 -11.71
N PHE A 29 26.43 2.98 -12.54
CA PHE A 29 26.75 2.87 -13.96
C PHE A 29 26.53 4.20 -14.70
N ILE A 30 25.39 4.85 -14.48
CA ILE A 30 25.08 6.16 -15.09
C ILE A 30 26.03 7.25 -14.56
N SER A 31 26.32 7.23 -13.25
CA SER A 31 27.27 8.17 -12.65
C SER A 31 28.64 8.05 -13.32
N TRP A 32 29.13 6.83 -13.56
CA TRP A 32 30.41 6.60 -14.21
C TRP A 32 30.47 7.23 -15.61
N ILE A 33 29.41 7.05 -16.41
CA ILE A 33 29.30 7.66 -17.75
C ILE A 33 29.32 9.20 -17.64
N LEU A 34 28.52 9.77 -16.74
CA LEU A 34 28.43 11.22 -16.55
C LEU A 34 29.77 11.83 -16.10
N ILE A 35 30.43 11.20 -15.13
CA ILE A 35 31.74 11.64 -14.64
C ILE A 35 32.79 11.57 -15.76
N TYR A 36 32.79 10.51 -16.56
CA TYR A 36 33.70 10.38 -17.70
C TYR A 36 33.58 11.57 -18.67
N PHE A 37 32.35 11.91 -19.08
CA PHE A 37 32.13 13.05 -19.97
C PHE A 37 32.42 14.39 -19.30
N LEU A 38 32.09 14.55 -18.01
CA LEU A 38 32.39 15.75 -17.24
C LEU A 38 33.91 16.01 -17.18
N LEU A 39 34.70 14.99 -16.85
CA LEU A 39 36.16 15.09 -16.78
C LEU A 39 36.76 15.41 -18.16
N LYS A 40 36.21 14.80 -19.22
CA LYS A 40 36.63 15.10 -20.61
C LYS A 40 36.35 16.55 -20.99
N PHE A 41 35.23 17.12 -20.54
CA PHE A 41 34.85 18.51 -20.82
C PHE A 41 35.65 19.53 -20.00
N LEU A 42 35.86 19.27 -18.70
CA LEU A 42 36.56 20.19 -17.80
C LEU A 42 38.09 20.14 -17.90
N GLY A 43 38.65 19.19 -18.67
CA GLY A 43 40.09 18.98 -18.74
C GLY A 43 40.69 18.32 -17.49
N GLY A 44 39.85 17.63 -16.71
CA GLY A 44 40.22 16.99 -15.45
C GLY A 44 39.85 17.78 -14.19
N LEU A 45 39.97 17.12 -13.05
CA LEU A 45 39.76 17.69 -11.71
C LEU A 45 40.92 17.27 -10.82
N SER A 46 41.23 18.04 -9.78
CA SER A 46 42.17 17.57 -8.76
C SER A 46 41.63 16.31 -8.08
N PRO A 47 42.49 15.40 -7.57
CA PRO A 47 42.05 14.13 -6.98
C PRO A 47 41.00 14.30 -5.88
N TYR A 48 41.18 15.31 -5.02
CA TYR A 48 40.24 15.65 -3.94
C TYR A 48 38.85 16.03 -4.48
N TRP A 49 38.79 16.96 -5.45
CA TRP A 49 37.53 17.40 -6.02
C TRP A 49 36.85 16.31 -6.85
N ASN A 50 37.62 15.47 -7.53
CA ASN A 50 37.07 14.34 -8.28
C ASN A 50 36.32 13.37 -7.35
N VAL A 51 36.91 12.99 -6.20
CA VAL A 51 36.24 12.10 -5.23
C VAL A 51 34.95 12.72 -4.70
N ILE A 52 34.97 14.01 -4.35
CA ILE A 52 33.78 14.69 -3.81
C ILE A 52 32.66 14.77 -4.85
N ILE A 53 32.97 15.25 -6.05
CA ILE A 53 31.98 15.46 -7.10
C ILE A 53 31.43 14.11 -7.57
N SER A 54 32.28 13.10 -7.78
CA SER A 54 31.81 11.77 -8.18
C SER A 54 30.88 11.13 -7.14
N SER A 55 31.25 11.19 -5.85
CA SER A 55 30.43 10.67 -4.76
C SER A 55 29.09 11.40 -4.65
N ALA A 56 29.10 12.73 -4.78
CA ALA A 56 27.89 13.56 -4.73
C ALA A 56 26.95 13.25 -5.90
N ILE A 57 27.48 13.10 -7.12
CA ILE A 57 26.69 12.74 -8.31
C ILE A 57 26.08 11.35 -8.13
N THR A 58 26.87 10.35 -7.71
CA THR A 58 26.36 8.99 -7.49
C THR A 58 25.26 8.98 -6.42
N ALA A 59 25.47 9.68 -5.30
CA ALA A 59 24.49 9.77 -4.22
C ALA A 59 23.19 10.44 -4.69
N LEU A 60 23.30 11.55 -5.43
CA LEU A 60 22.15 12.25 -5.97
C LEU A 60 21.36 11.35 -6.93
N LEU A 61 22.04 10.69 -7.87
CA LEU A 61 21.39 9.76 -8.81
C LEU A 61 20.70 8.61 -8.09
N PHE A 62 21.34 8.01 -7.09
CA PHE A 62 20.73 6.95 -6.31
C PHE A 62 19.46 7.44 -5.61
N LEU A 63 19.51 8.58 -4.93
CA LEU A 63 18.36 9.16 -4.23
C LEU A 63 17.22 9.50 -5.21
N THR A 64 17.55 10.10 -6.36
CA THR A 64 16.57 10.40 -7.39
C THR A 64 15.94 9.14 -7.97
N PHE A 65 16.74 8.16 -8.40
CA PHE A 65 16.21 6.92 -8.97
C PHE A 65 15.41 6.11 -7.97
N TYR A 66 15.86 6.04 -6.71
CA TYR A 66 15.09 5.36 -5.67
C TYR A 66 13.78 6.08 -5.40
N PHE A 67 13.75 7.42 -5.38
CA PHE A 67 12.50 8.18 -5.23
C PHE A 67 11.54 7.95 -6.41
N LEU A 68 12.03 8.01 -7.65
CA LEU A 68 11.22 7.70 -8.84
C LEU A 68 10.70 6.26 -8.79
N PHE A 69 11.55 5.34 -8.35
CA PHE A 69 11.21 3.94 -8.17
C PHE A 69 10.21 3.71 -7.04
N ASP A 70 10.26 4.44 -5.92
CA ASP A 70 9.28 4.31 -4.83
C ASP A 70 7.88 4.78 -5.25
N LYS A 71 7.82 5.84 -6.07
CA LYS A 71 6.54 6.49 -6.43
C LYS A 71 5.88 5.93 -7.68
N TRP A 72 6.65 5.67 -8.74
CA TRP A 72 6.08 5.51 -10.08
C TRP A 72 6.56 4.29 -10.84
N ILE A 73 7.88 4.03 -10.91
CA ILE A 73 8.43 3.04 -11.86
C ILE A 73 7.86 1.64 -11.61
N TRP A 74 7.78 1.22 -10.35
CA TRP A 74 7.30 -0.11 -9.96
C TRP A 74 5.82 -0.37 -10.30
N LYS A 75 5.01 0.69 -10.40
CA LYS A 75 3.57 0.59 -10.71
C LYS A 75 3.29 0.31 -12.19
N THR A 76 4.30 0.43 -13.04
CA THR A 76 4.13 0.16 -14.47
C THR A 76 3.94 -1.34 -14.74
N GLY A 77 3.12 -1.68 -15.75
CA GLY A 77 2.70 -3.07 -15.99
C GLY A 77 3.83 -4.08 -16.24
N LEU A 78 5.01 -3.61 -16.69
CA LEU A 78 6.20 -4.46 -16.84
C LEU A 78 6.73 -4.93 -15.48
N PHE A 79 6.83 -4.02 -14.51
CA PHE A 79 7.37 -4.31 -13.20
C PHE A 79 6.37 -5.05 -12.31
N PHE A 80 5.07 -4.84 -12.48
CA PHE A 80 4.03 -5.62 -11.80
C PHE A 80 4.24 -7.13 -11.92
N LYS A 81 4.51 -7.63 -13.13
CA LYS A 81 4.71 -9.06 -13.40
C LYS A 81 6.03 -9.59 -12.83
N ILE A 82 7.10 -8.80 -12.96
CA ILE A 82 8.44 -9.21 -12.52
C ILE A 82 8.55 -9.19 -10.98
N LEU A 83 8.00 -8.15 -10.37
CA LEU A 83 8.07 -7.94 -8.93
C LEU A 83 7.04 -8.79 -8.17
N LYS A 84 6.05 -9.35 -8.88
CA LYS A 84 4.91 -10.08 -8.31
C LYS A 84 4.23 -9.21 -7.25
N TYR A 85 3.91 -7.98 -7.64
CA TYR A 85 3.54 -6.91 -6.73
C TYR A 85 2.35 -6.12 -7.26
N PRO A 86 1.19 -6.16 -6.57
CA PRO A 86 0.02 -5.51 -7.08
C PRO A 86 0.00 -4.03 -6.71
N ASP A 87 -0.29 -3.19 -7.70
CA ASP A 87 -0.70 -1.81 -7.44
C ASP A 87 -2.19 -1.77 -7.11
N ILE A 88 -2.47 -1.74 -5.81
CA ILE A 88 -3.82 -1.59 -5.24
C ILE A 88 -4.17 -0.13 -4.98
N SER A 89 -3.28 0.82 -5.30
CA SER A 89 -3.57 2.24 -5.09
C SER A 89 -4.73 2.75 -5.93
N GLY A 90 -5.37 3.80 -5.43
CA GLY A 90 -6.51 4.45 -6.06
C GLY A 90 -7.73 4.49 -5.16
N GLU A 91 -8.86 4.80 -5.78
CA GLU A 91 -10.16 4.92 -5.14
C GLU A 91 -10.99 3.70 -5.49
N TRP A 92 -11.71 3.15 -4.52
CA TRP A 92 -12.57 1.99 -4.68
C TRP A 92 -13.93 2.27 -4.06
N SER A 93 -14.98 1.79 -4.72
CA SER A 93 -16.30 1.63 -4.14
C SER A 93 -16.33 0.35 -3.32
N CYS A 94 -16.95 0.38 -2.13
CA CYS A 94 -17.11 -0.78 -1.25
C CYS A 94 -18.58 -0.98 -0.94
N LYS A 95 -19.08 -2.20 -1.17
CA LYS A 95 -20.40 -2.67 -0.74
C LYS A 95 -20.18 -3.76 0.31
N GLY A 96 -20.66 -3.54 1.52
CA GLY A 96 -20.48 -4.45 2.64
C GLY A 96 -21.79 -5.05 3.12
N ILE A 97 -21.72 -6.28 3.64
CA ILE A 97 -22.81 -6.98 4.32
C ILE A 97 -22.27 -7.38 5.69
N SER A 98 -22.91 -6.88 6.74
CA SER A 98 -22.54 -7.18 8.13
C SER A 98 -23.47 -8.22 8.73
N ASP A 99 -22.87 -9.17 9.45
CA ASP A 99 -23.55 -10.05 10.38
C ASP A 99 -23.09 -9.72 11.81
N TYR A 100 -24.05 -9.55 12.71
CA TYR A 100 -23.79 -9.28 14.12
C TYR A 100 -24.51 -10.27 15.01
N GLN A 101 -23.76 -10.89 15.93
CA GLN A 101 -24.31 -11.56 17.12
C GLN A 101 -23.97 -10.72 18.34
N GLU A 102 -24.99 -10.20 19.03
CA GLU A 102 -24.83 -9.59 20.34
C GLU A 102 -25.04 -10.66 21.41
N GLU A 103 -24.08 -10.83 22.32
CA GLU A 103 -24.04 -11.95 23.27
C GLU A 103 -25.04 -11.80 24.44
N ASN A 104 -25.64 -10.62 24.64
CA ASN A 104 -26.42 -10.29 25.84
C ASN A 104 -27.89 -9.88 25.63
N SER A 105 -28.34 -9.69 24.38
CA SER A 105 -29.74 -9.40 24.06
C SER A 105 -30.03 -10.00 22.69
N GLU A 106 -31.11 -10.77 22.57
CA GLU A 106 -31.53 -11.54 21.38
C GLU A 106 -31.83 -10.69 20.13
N MET A 107 -30.84 -9.96 19.61
CA MET A 107 -30.93 -9.19 18.37
C MET A 107 -29.77 -9.60 17.46
N ILE A 108 -29.92 -10.78 16.84
CA ILE A 108 -29.08 -11.17 15.72
C ILE A 108 -29.58 -10.40 14.49
N LYS A 109 -28.92 -9.28 14.16
CA LYS A 109 -29.21 -8.55 12.92
C LYS A 109 -28.30 -9.09 11.82
N HIS A 110 -28.92 -9.89 10.95
CA HIS A 110 -28.29 -10.45 9.77
C HIS A 110 -28.40 -9.52 8.57
N ASN A 111 -27.44 -9.62 7.65
CA ASN A 111 -27.49 -8.98 6.33
C ASN A 111 -27.70 -7.45 6.35
N ARG A 112 -27.06 -6.73 7.28
CA ARG A 112 -27.06 -5.27 7.20
C ARG A 112 -26.12 -4.82 6.08
N GLU A 113 -26.72 -4.36 4.99
CA GLU A 113 -26.02 -3.76 3.87
C GLU A 113 -25.53 -2.35 4.22
N TRP A 114 -24.34 -2.01 3.75
CA TRP A 114 -23.78 -0.66 3.85
C TRP A 114 -22.86 -0.39 2.68
N ILE A 115 -22.64 0.90 2.40
CA ILE A 115 -21.73 1.36 1.36
C ILE A 115 -20.62 2.20 1.96
N GLY A 116 -19.48 2.20 1.32
CA GLY A 116 -18.34 3.01 1.69
C GLY A 116 -17.42 3.29 0.51
N LYS A 117 -16.52 4.24 0.72
CA LYS A 117 -15.44 4.58 -0.21
C LYS A 117 -14.12 4.18 0.42
N VAL A 118 -13.28 3.48 -0.34
CA VAL A 118 -11.93 3.11 0.09
C VAL A 118 -10.91 3.91 -0.71
N THR A 119 -10.02 4.59 -0.01
CA THR A 119 -8.87 5.29 -0.59
C THR A 119 -7.61 4.58 -0.19
N ILE A 120 -6.82 4.16 -1.18
CA ILE A 120 -5.55 3.46 -0.96
C ILE A 120 -4.39 4.29 -1.50
N LEU A 121 -3.50 4.68 -0.60
CA LEU A 121 -2.21 5.26 -0.94
C LEU A 121 -1.15 4.17 -0.82
N GLN A 122 -0.43 3.90 -1.92
CA GLN A 122 0.61 2.88 -1.95
C GLN A 122 1.87 3.44 -2.61
N SER A 123 3.01 3.23 -1.95
CA SER A 123 4.35 3.34 -2.51
C SER A 123 5.05 1.98 -2.40
N TRP A 124 6.34 1.92 -2.76
CA TRP A 124 7.10 0.68 -2.75
C TRP A 124 7.12 0.01 -1.36
N ASP A 125 7.26 0.82 -0.31
CA ASP A 125 7.43 0.34 1.07
C ASP A 125 6.30 0.72 2.03
N LYS A 126 5.44 1.69 1.66
CA LYS A 126 4.33 2.17 2.50
C LYS A 126 2.97 1.98 1.87
N VAL A 127 1.98 1.72 2.72
CA VAL A 127 0.57 1.66 2.36
C VAL A 127 -0.28 2.37 3.41
N ARG A 128 -1.40 2.93 2.97
CA ARG A 128 -2.48 3.39 3.82
C ARG A 128 -3.79 3.03 3.16
N ILE A 129 -4.61 2.25 3.85
CA ILE A 129 -5.95 1.90 3.43
C ILE A 129 -6.90 2.64 4.35
N ARG A 130 -7.73 3.52 3.78
CA ARG A 130 -8.77 4.23 4.50
C ARG A 130 -10.11 3.84 3.92
N LEU A 131 -11.01 3.33 4.76
CA LEU A 131 -12.41 3.11 4.41
C LEU A 131 -13.27 4.15 5.13
N GLU A 132 -14.08 4.87 4.37
CA GLU A 132 -15.04 5.83 4.87
C GLU A 132 -16.47 5.39 4.55
N THR A 133 -17.32 5.33 5.57
CA THR A 133 -18.75 5.11 5.43
C THR A 133 -19.51 6.38 5.81
N GLU A 134 -20.84 6.36 5.71
CA GLU A 134 -21.69 7.47 6.16
C GLU A 134 -21.41 7.86 7.62
N PHE A 135 -21.23 6.87 8.50
CA PHE A 135 -21.17 7.07 9.95
C PHE A 135 -19.79 6.87 10.59
N SER A 136 -18.79 6.39 9.84
CA SER A 136 -17.48 6.09 10.42
C SER A 136 -16.34 6.20 9.42
N THR A 137 -15.11 6.27 9.95
CA THR A 137 -13.89 6.18 9.16
C THR A 137 -12.96 5.17 9.80
N SER A 138 -12.34 4.33 8.99
CA SER A 138 -11.31 3.39 9.43
C SER A 138 -10.01 3.62 8.69
N ASP A 139 -8.90 3.49 9.42
CA ASP A 139 -7.54 3.61 8.91
C ASP A 139 -6.76 2.35 9.24
N SER A 140 -5.96 1.88 8.28
CA SER A 140 -5.08 0.74 8.46
C SER A 140 -3.95 1.03 9.45
N ILE A 141 -3.61 0.03 10.27
CA ILE A 141 -2.51 0.06 11.24
C ILE A 141 -1.30 -0.73 10.70
N SER A 142 -1.57 -1.89 10.12
CA SER A 142 -0.56 -2.81 9.59
C SER A 142 -1.15 -3.56 8.41
N ALA A 143 -0.30 -3.95 7.45
CA ALA A 143 -0.74 -4.70 6.29
C ALA A 143 0.35 -5.67 5.79
N ALA A 144 -0.10 -6.69 5.07
CA ALA A 144 0.73 -7.59 4.30
C ALA A 144 0.05 -7.88 2.95
N ILE A 145 0.85 -7.92 1.88
CA ILE A 145 0.42 -8.45 0.58
C ILE A 145 1.07 -9.81 0.40
N ILE A 146 0.28 -10.82 0.08
CA ILE A 146 0.72 -12.19 -0.14
C ILE A 146 0.46 -12.48 -1.62
N TYR A 147 1.54 -12.79 -2.34
CA TYR A 147 1.42 -13.34 -3.67
C TYR A 147 1.14 -14.84 -3.57
N ASP A 148 0.09 -15.29 -4.25
CA ASP A 148 -0.29 -16.69 -4.39
C ASP A 148 -0.24 -17.05 -5.88
N GLU A 149 0.51 -18.09 -6.24
CA GLU A 149 0.65 -18.48 -7.66
C GLU A 149 -0.65 -19.03 -8.26
N ILE A 150 -1.62 -19.41 -7.42
CA ILE A 150 -2.92 -19.98 -7.80
C ILE A 150 -4.03 -18.91 -7.70
N GLU A 151 -4.13 -18.21 -6.56
CA GLU A 151 -5.19 -17.21 -6.29
C GLU A 151 -4.77 -15.74 -6.50
N GLU A 152 -3.56 -15.53 -7.03
CA GLU A 152 -2.92 -14.25 -7.38
C GLU A 152 -2.51 -13.38 -6.19
N TYR A 153 -3.42 -12.69 -5.50
CA TYR A 153 -3.02 -11.77 -4.43
C TYR A 153 -4.02 -11.71 -3.27
N LYS A 154 -3.51 -11.84 -2.05
CA LYS A 154 -4.22 -11.54 -0.81
C LYS A 154 -3.65 -10.31 -0.13
N VAL A 155 -4.51 -9.41 0.33
CA VAL A 155 -4.16 -8.27 1.17
C VAL A 155 -4.74 -8.50 2.55
N LEU A 156 -3.87 -8.63 3.53
CA LEU A 156 -4.20 -8.80 4.93
C LEU A 156 -3.93 -7.50 5.64
N TYR A 157 -4.89 -6.91 6.35
CA TYR A 157 -4.62 -5.68 7.12
C TYR A 157 -5.47 -5.57 8.37
N SER A 158 -4.88 -4.99 9.41
CA SER A 158 -5.61 -4.58 10.63
C SER A 158 -6.00 -3.11 10.53
N TYR A 159 -7.14 -2.72 11.10
CA TYR A 159 -7.61 -1.33 11.11
C TYR A 159 -8.08 -0.88 12.49
N GLU A 160 -8.15 0.43 12.66
CA GLU A 160 -8.92 1.10 13.71
C GLU A 160 -10.04 1.91 13.06
N ASN A 161 -11.27 1.65 13.49
CA ASN A 161 -12.44 2.39 13.08
C ASN A 161 -12.82 3.42 14.15
N LYS A 162 -13.20 4.62 13.72
CA LYS A 162 -13.71 5.71 14.55
C LYS A 162 -15.07 6.16 14.00
N PRO A 163 -16.11 6.21 14.83
CA PRO A 163 -17.36 6.87 14.47
C PRO A 163 -17.11 8.35 14.11
N LYS A 164 -17.86 8.86 13.13
CA LYS A 164 -17.85 10.30 12.79
C LYS A 164 -18.55 11.12 13.87
N ASP A 165 -19.60 10.55 14.45
CA ASP A 165 -20.27 11.05 15.65
C ASP A 165 -19.94 10.14 16.84
N LEU A 166 -19.33 10.71 17.88
CA LEU A 166 -18.92 9.96 19.07
C LEU A 166 -20.12 9.57 19.95
N ASP A 167 -21.25 10.24 19.80
CA ASP A 167 -22.49 9.96 20.54
C ASP A 167 -23.41 8.95 19.81
N HIS A 168 -22.94 8.36 18.70
CA HIS A 168 -23.71 7.40 17.92
C HIS A 168 -24.06 6.15 18.73
N GLU A 169 -25.36 5.86 18.88
CA GLU A 169 -25.88 4.82 19.77
C GLU A 169 -25.27 3.41 19.51
N GLU A 170 -25.10 3.05 18.24
CA GLU A 170 -24.64 1.71 17.83
C GLU A 170 -23.14 1.59 17.45
N LEU A 171 -22.38 2.71 17.40
CA LEU A 171 -21.00 2.72 16.87
C LEU A 171 -20.01 3.16 17.94
N ARG A 172 -18.96 2.37 18.11
CA ARG A 172 -17.85 2.64 19.04
C ARG A 172 -16.53 2.49 18.32
N ILE A 173 -15.48 3.11 18.84
CA ILE A 173 -14.11 2.87 18.37
C ILE A 173 -13.81 1.39 18.53
N HIS A 174 -13.38 0.76 17.45
CA HIS A 174 -13.08 -0.67 17.42
C HIS A 174 -11.90 -0.97 16.51
N ARG A 175 -11.27 -2.11 16.74
CA ARG A 175 -10.24 -2.64 15.85
C ARG A 175 -10.70 -3.93 15.23
N GLY A 176 -10.27 -4.13 14.00
CA GLY A 176 -10.58 -5.33 13.25
C GLY A 176 -9.47 -5.69 12.29
N PHE A 177 -9.77 -6.69 11.49
CA PHE A 177 -8.88 -7.19 10.47
C PHE A 177 -9.68 -7.53 9.23
N VAL A 178 -9.01 -7.42 8.08
CA VAL A 178 -9.56 -7.72 6.78
C VAL A 178 -8.65 -8.71 6.06
N GLU A 179 -9.25 -9.75 5.51
CA GLU A 179 -8.67 -10.59 4.47
C GLU A 179 -9.33 -10.22 3.14
N LEU A 180 -8.56 -9.65 2.23
CA LEU A 180 -8.99 -9.23 0.91
C LEU A 180 -8.32 -10.10 -0.16
N THR A 181 -9.11 -10.62 -1.07
CA THR A 181 -8.67 -11.33 -2.28
C THR A 181 -8.85 -10.40 -3.47
N LEU A 182 -7.74 -9.98 -4.07
CA LEU A 182 -7.73 -9.17 -5.28
C LEU A 182 -7.98 -10.08 -6.49
N HIS A 183 -8.94 -9.73 -7.33
CA HIS A 183 -9.25 -10.52 -8.51
C HIS A 183 -8.26 -10.22 -9.66
N LYS A 184 -8.25 -11.12 -10.65
CA LYS A 184 -7.31 -11.09 -11.78
C LYS A 184 -7.37 -9.85 -12.64
N ASP A 185 -8.50 -9.16 -12.60
CA ASP A 185 -8.72 -7.92 -13.33
C ASP A 185 -8.01 -6.72 -12.70
N ASN A 186 -7.49 -6.85 -11.46
CA ASN A 186 -6.98 -5.76 -10.63
C ASN A 186 -7.95 -4.54 -10.55
N LYS A 187 -9.24 -4.82 -10.72
CA LYS A 187 -10.35 -3.86 -10.74
C LYS A 187 -11.45 -4.25 -9.76
N SER A 188 -11.47 -5.50 -9.30
CA SER A 188 -12.38 -5.96 -8.26
C SER A 188 -11.66 -6.74 -7.17
N ALA A 189 -12.23 -6.73 -5.97
CA ALA A 189 -11.76 -7.54 -4.86
C ALA A 189 -12.90 -7.99 -3.97
N SER A 190 -12.76 -9.18 -3.39
CA SER A 190 -13.66 -9.71 -2.37
C SER A 190 -12.94 -9.68 -1.04
N ALA A 191 -13.61 -9.24 0.03
CA ALA A 191 -13.01 -9.16 1.34
C ALA A 191 -13.92 -9.71 2.43
N LYS A 192 -13.30 -10.25 3.48
CA LYS A 192 -13.93 -10.62 4.74
C LYS A 192 -13.32 -9.77 5.84
N TYR A 193 -14.15 -9.22 6.71
CA TYR A 193 -13.67 -8.49 7.88
C TYR A 193 -14.21 -9.09 9.16
N TYR A 194 -13.45 -8.90 10.24
CA TYR A 194 -13.87 -9.25 11.58
C TYR A 194 -13.38 -8.19 12.57
N ASN A 195 -14.27 -7.79 13.47
CA ASN A 195 -13.97 -6.89 14.56
C ASN A 195 -13.53 -7.69 15.80
N VAL A 196 -12.39 -7.31 16.37
CA VAL A 196 -11.76 -8.02 17.49
C VAL A 196 -12.06 -7.32 18.82
N THR A 197 -11.99 -5.99 18.86
CA THR A 197 -12.25 -5.20 20.07
C THR A 197 -13.49 -4.33 19.91
N GLY A 198 -14.28 -4.16 20.97
CA GLY A 198 -15.54 -3.43 20.88
C GLY A 198 -16.67 -4.31 20.34
N ARG A 199 -17.27 -3.93 19.21
CA ARG A 199 -18.43 -4.61 18.61
C ARG A 199 -17.98 -5.84 17.80
N ARG A 200 -18.23 -7.05 18.30
CA ARG A 200 -17.89 -8.32 17.62
C ARG A 200 -18.80 -8.60 16.42
N THR A 201 -18.52 -7.95 15.30
CA THR A 201 -19.14 -8.23 14.00
C THR A 201 -18.17 -8.91 13.06
N MET A 202 -18.73 -9.63 12.10
CA MET A 202 -18.01 -10.05 10.90
C MET A 202 -18.85 -9.73 9.68
N GLY A 203 -18.24 -9.75 8.51
CA GLY A 203 -18.98 -9.50 7.29
C GLY A 203 -18.12 -9.66 6.05
N THR A 204 -18.78 -9.50 4.92
CA THR A 204 -18.15 -9.54 3.59
C THR A 204 -18.22 -8.18 2.93
N MET A 205 -17.24 -7.87 2.10
CA MET A 205 -17.22 -6.66 1.28
C MET A 205 -16.87 -7.03 -0.17
N LEU A 206 -17.46 -6.32 -1.10
CA LEU A 206 -17.09 -6.33 -2.52
C LEU A 206 -16.56 -4.95 -2.88
N TRP A 207 -15.35 -4.90 -3.42
CA TRP A 207 -14.69 -3.68 -3.82
C TRP A 207 -14.59 -3.61 -5.33
N GLU A 208 -14.87 -2.44 -5.88
CA GLU A 208 -14.76 -2.13 -7.31
C GLU A 208 -13.92 -0.86 -7.47
N LYS A 209 -12.85 -0.95 -8.26
CA LYS A 209 -11.94 0.17 -8.51
C LYS A 209 -12.67 1.23 -9.33
N LEU A 210 -12.58 2.47 -8.89
CA LEU A 210 -13.13 3.60 -9.62
C LEU A 210 -12.11 3.99 -10.69
N ASP A 211 -12.50 3.83 -11.95
CA ASP A 211 -11.73 4.35 -13.08
C ASP A 211 -11.83 5.90 -13.01
N ASN A 212 -10.71 6.55 -12.67
CA ASN A 212 -10.55 8.01 -12.76
C ASN A 212 -9.86 8.38 -14.07
#